data_AF-A0A9D1RDE8-F1
#
_entry.id   AF-A0A9D1RDE8-F1
#
_cell.length_a   1.000
_cell.length_b   1.000
_cell.length_c   1.000
_cell.angle_alpha   90.00
_cell.angle_beta   90.00
_cell.angle_gamma   90.00
#
_symmetry.space_group_name_H-M   'P 1'
#
loop_
_entity.id
_entity.type
_entity.pdbx_description
1 polymer ?
#
loop_
_entity_poly.entity_id
_entity_poly.type
_entity_poly.pdbx_seq_one_letter_code
_entity_poly.pdbx_strand_id
1 'polypeptide(L)'
;MSGTRIFNSEEEYEALLLENAARAIKTHRGAFYPLGSYGSGLYAVTQEPFETHALAQARRALYGQSGIYPVSTVKTQNGYKFTVFLNGEERQVRILIE
;
A
#
# COMPACT_ATOMS: atom_id res chain seq x y z
N MET A 1 3.05 12.42 -21.10
CA MET A 1 4.00 11.51 -21.77
C MET A 1 4.17 10.29 -20.88
N SER A 2 3.74 9.12 -21.32
CA SER A 2 4.04 7.87 -20.62
C SER A 2 5.45 7.46 -21.05
N GLY A 3 6.44 7.64 -20.18
CA GLY A 3 7.77 7.08 -20.43
C GLY A 3 7.70 5.57 -20.29
N THR A 4 8.07 4.82 -21.32
CA THR A 4 8.24 3.37 -21.20
C THR A 4 9.44 3.12 -20.30
N ARG A 5 9.18 2.60 -19.10
CA ARG A 5 10.23 2.14 -18.19
C ARG A 5 10.53 0.68 -18.54
N ILE A 6 11.79 0.40 -18.85
CA ILE A 6 12.27 -0.96 -19.11
C ILE A 6 12.87 -1.48 -17.80
N PHE A 7 12.49 -2.70 -17.42
CA PHE A 7 13.00 -3.38 -16.24
C PHE A 7 13.98 -4.47 -16.68
N ASN A 8 15.06 -4.64 -15.92
CA ASN A 8 16.09 -5.63 -16.25
C ASN A 8 15.80 -7.00 -15.64
N SER A 9 14.86 -7.07 -14.68
CA SER A 9 14.38 -8.30 -14.08
C SER A 9 12.96 -8.15 -13.54
N GLU A 10 12.29 -9.28 -13.29
CA GLU A 10 10.99 -9.30 -12.58
C GLU A 10 11.13 -8.79 -11.15
N GLU A 11 12.25 -9.07 -10.48
CA GLU A 11 12.53 -8.60 -9.12
C GLU A 11 12.57 -7.06 -9.03
N GLU A 12 13.18 -6.40 -10.02
CA GLU A 12 13.23 -4.93 -10.09
C GLU A 12 11.81 -4.35 -10.25
N TYR A 13 11.00 -5.01 -11.08
CA TYR A 13 9.60 -4.63 -11.29
C TYR A 13 8.76 -4.84 -10.02
N GLU A 14 8.89 -5.99 -9.35
CA GLU A 14 8.20 -6.28 -8.09
C GLU A 14 8.57 -5.29 -6.99
N ALA A 15 9.85 -4.96 -6.85
CA ALA A 15 10.33 -3.98 -5.88
C ALA A 15 9.66 -2.61 -6.10
N LEU A 16 9.57 -2.16 -7.36
CA LEU A 16 8.87 -0.91 -7.70
C LEU A 16 7.38 -0.98 -7.33
N LEU A 17 6.71 -2.10 -7.58
CA LEU A 17 5.29 -2.26 -7.22
C LEU A 17 5.08 -2.21 -5.70
N LEU A 18 5.96 -2.86 -4.92
CA LEU A 18 5.92 -2.82 -3.45
C LEU A 18 6.20 -1.41 -2.90
N GLU A 19 7.16 -0.68 -3.48
CA GLU A 19 7.42 0.72 -3.11
C GLU A 19 6.23 1.63 -3.42
N ASN A 20 5.61 1.47 -4.59
CA ASN A 20 4.43 2.23 -4.97
C ASN A 20 3.23 1.91 -4.07
N ALA A 21 3.07 0.65 -3.67
CA ALA A 21 2.06 0.24 -2.72
C ALA A 21 2.30 0.88 -1.35
N ALA A 22 3.55 0.87 -0.86
CA ALA A 22 3.92 1.52 0.38
C ALA A 22 3.60 3.01 0.35
N ARG A 23 3.94 3.69 -0.74
CA ARG A 23 3.63 5.11 -0.97
C ARG A 23 2.13 5.36 -0.97
N ALA A 24 1.34 4.56 -1.68
CA ALA A 24 -0.11 4.71 -1.74
C ALA A 24 -0.76 4.52 -0.36
N ILE A 25 -0.31 3.53 0.42
CA ILE A 25 -0.83 3.30 1.76
C ILE A 25 -0.43 4.43 2.72
N LYS A 26 0.82 4.92 2.66
CA LYS A 26 1.32 6.00 3.53
C LYS A 26 0.73 7.37 3.19
N THR A 27 0.35 7.61 1.94
CA THR A 27 -0.15 8.92 1.51
C THR A 27 -1.54 9.19 2.10
N HIS A 28 -1.73 10.35 2.72
CA HIS A 28 -3.06 10.79 3.18
C HIS A 28 -4.03 10.90 2.00
N ARG A 29 -5.18 10.26 2.14
CA ARG A 29 -6.21 10.33 1.10
C ARG A 29 -6.62 11.77 0.82
N GLY A 30 -6.61 12.16 -0.46
CA GLY A 30 -6.93 13.52 -0.90
C GLY A 30 -5.74 14.48 -0.97
N ALA A 31 -4.55 14.09 -0.51
CA ALA A 31 -3.36 14.93 -0.57
C ALA A 31 -2.74 15.03 -1.99
N PHE A 32 -3.09 14.11 -2.90
CA PHE A 32 -2.51 14.05 -4.24
C PHE A 32 -3.48 14.62 -5.29
N TYR A 33 -3.23 15.83 -5.76
CA TYR A 33 -3.99 16.45 -6.85
C TYR A 33 -3.48 15.99 -8.23
N PRO A 34 -4.34 15.73 -9.23
CA PRO A 34 -5.81 15.85 -9.23
C PRO A 34 -6.55 14.59 -8.72
N LEU A 35 -5.84 13.54 -8.33
CA LEU A 35 -6.43 12.26 -7.94
C LEU A 35 -6.82 12.25 -6.45
N GLY A 36 -7.91 12.93 -6.09
CA GLY A 36 -8.39 13.03 -4.71
C GLY A 36 -8.74 11.68 -4.04
N SER A 37 -8.89 10.61 -4.82
CA SER A 37 -9.10 9.25 -4.32
C SER A 37 -7.80 8.49 -4.01
N TYR A 38 -6.63 9.01 -4.39
CA TYR A 38 -5.33 8.41 -4.07
C TYR A 38 -5.03 8.54 -2.58
N GLY A 39 -4.35 7.54 -2.03
CA GLY A 39 -3.99 7.50 -0.62
C GLY A 39 -4.97 6.69 0.24
N SER A 40 -4.66 6.63 1.52
CA SER A 40 -5.42 5.90 2.53
C SER A 40 -5.89 6.79 3.67
N GLY A 41 -6.90 6.34 4.41
CA GLY A 41 -7.32 6.92 5.68
C GLY A 41 -6.62 6.28 6.88
N LEU A 42 -5.40 5.74 6.72
CA LEU A 42 -4.68 4.98 7.76
C LEU A 42 -4.55 5.76 9.07
N TYR A 43 -4.35 7.07 8.97
CA TYR A 43 -4.15 7.98 10.10
C TYR A 43 -5.45 8.51 10.73
N ALA A 44 -6.61 8.09 10.23
CA ALA A 44 -7.89 8.51 10.80
C ALA A 44 -8.11 7.86 12.17
N VAL A 45 -8.69 8.63 13.11
CA VAL A 45 -9.13 8.12 14.40
C VAL A 45 -10.28 7.13 14.20
N THR A 46 -10.21 5.97 14.86
CA THR A 46 -11.19 4.89 14.72
C THR A 46 -11.45 4.20 16.06
N GLN A 47 -12.64 3.62 16.21
CA GLN A 47 -13.00 2.74 17.34
C GLN A 47 -12.78 1.25 17.02
N GLU A 48 -12.52 0.93 15.75
CA GLU A 48 -12.23 -0.43 15.29
C GLU A 48 -10.87 -0.92 15.78
N PRO A 49 -10.65 -2.25 15.86
CA PRO A 49 -9.31 -2.80 16.03
C PRO A 49 -8.35 -2.21 14.99
N PHE A 50 -7.24 -1.65 15.45
CA PHE A 50 -6.29 -0.90 14.62
C PHE A 50 -5.82 -1.67 13.37
N GLU A 51 -5.67 -2.99 13.47
CA GLU A 51 -5.25 -3.86 12.37
C GLU A 51 -6.35 -4.01 11.32
N THR A 52 -7.60 -4.25 11.74
CA THR A 52 -8.75 -4.32 10.83
C THR A 52 -8.92 -3.02 10.06
N HIS A 53 -8.83 -1.88 10.75
CA HIS A 53 -8.87 -0.55 10.12
C HIS A 53 -7.71 -0.38 9.13
N ALA A 54 -6.47 -0.64 9.55
CA ALA A 54 -5.30 -0.49 8.70
C ALA A 54 -5.39 -1.34 7.43
N LEU A 55 -5.85 -2.60 7.55
CA LEU A 55 -6.04 -3.50 6.41
C LEU A 55 -7.11 -2.97 5.45
N ALA A 56 -8.24 -2.49 5.96
CA ALA A 56 -9.30 -1.90 5.14
C ALA A 56 -8.80 -0.66 4.38
N GLN A 57 -8.03 0.22 5.04
CA GLN A 57 -7.46 1.40 4.41
C GLN A 57 -6.41 1.05 3.36
N ALA A 58 -5.58 0.03 3.60
CA ALA A 58 -4.62 -0.47 2.61
C ALA A 58 -5.33 -1.03 1.38
N ARG A 59 -6.37 -1.85 1.55
CA ARG A 59 -7.18 -2.38 0.43
C ARG A 59 -7.80 -1.26 -0.38
N ARG A 60 -8.30 -0.22 0.29
CA ARG A 60 -8.87 0.95 -0.39
C ARG A 60 -7.83 1.76 -1.16
N ALA A 61 -6.62 1.89 -0.63
CA ALA A 61 -5.52 2.63 -1.28
C ALA A 61 -4.98 1.91 -2.52
N LEU A 62 -5.00 0.57 -2.51
CA LEU A 62 -4.54 -0.27 -3.62
C LEU A 62 -5.69 -0.73 -4.55
N TYR A 63 -6.91 -0.28 -4.31
CA TYR A 63 -8.05 -0.64 -5.14
C TYR A 63 -7.81 -0.21 -6.60
N GLY A 64 -7.92 -1.17 -7.52
CA GLY A 64 -7.69 -0.96 -8.95
C GLY A 64 -6.21 -1.06 -9.39
N GLN A 65 -5.27 -1.29 -8.47
CA GLN A 65 -3.90 -1.63 -8.85
C GLN A 65 -3.81 -3.10 -9.27
N SER A 66 -3.26 -3.35 -10.46
CA SER A 66 -3.14 -4.70 -11.00
C SER A 66 -2.11 -5.53 -10.22
N GLY A 67 -2.46 -6.77 -9.94
CA GLY A 67 -1.53 -7.76 -9.40
C GLY A 67 -1.20 -7.62 -7.92
N ILE A 68 -1.73 -6.62 -7.20
CA ILE A 68 -1.46 -6.44 -5.77
C ILE A 68 -2.72 -6.42 -4.90
N TYR A 69 -2.72 -7.16 -3.79
CA TYR A 69 -3.84 -7.22 -2.87
C TYR A 69 -3.42 -7.41 -1.40
N PRO A 70 -3.79 -6.51 -0.46
CA PRO A 70 -3.52 -6.69 0.97
C PRO A 70 -4.36 -7.81 1.60
N VAL A 71 -3.66 -8.79 2.19
CA VAL A 71 -4.25 -10.00 2.78
C VAL A 71 -4.45 -9.84 4.27
N SER A 72 -3.40 -9.43 4.97
CA SER A 72 -3.38 -9.27 6.42
C SER A 72 -2.45 -8.14 6.84
N THR A 73 -2.55 -7.73 8.11
CA THR A 73 -1.65 -6.75 8.70
C THR A 73 -1.40 -7.08 10.15
N VAL A 74 -0.22 -6.73 10.62
CA VAL A 74 0.12 -6.73 12.05
C VAL A 74 0.62 -5.36 12.44
N LYS A 75 0.23 -4.90 13.62
CA LYS A 75 0.80 -3.69 14.22
C LYS A 75 2.23 -3.98 14.67
N THR A 76 3.14 -3.07 14.37
CA THR A 76 4.53 -3.10 14.87
C THR A 76 4.73 -1.97 15.88
N GLN A 77 5.91 -1.90 16.52
CA GLN A 77 6.23 -0.81 17.43
C GLN A 77 6.13 0.57 16.76
N ASN A 78 6.52 0.67 15.48
CA ASN A 78 6.68 1.93 14.75
C ASN A 78 5.74 2.04 13.54
N GLY A 79 4.64 1.28 13.49
CA GLY A 79 3.68 1.34 12.39
C GLY A 79 3.05 -0.01 12.06
N TYR A 80 3.15 -0.45 10.81
CA TYR A 80 2.46 -1.63 10.29
C TYR A 80 3.34 -2.48 9.37
N LYS A 81 3.08 -3.79 9.39
CA LYS A 81 3.60 -4.74 8.41
C LYS A 81 2.40 -5.43 7.75
N PHE A 82 2.20 -5.15 6.47
CA PHE A 82 1.18 -5.76 5.63
C PHE A 82 1.76 -6.97 4.91
N THR A 83 1.00 -8.06 4.88
CA THR A 83 1.19 -9.13 3.89
C THR A 83 0.31 -8.82 2.70
N VAL A 84 0.89 -8.80 1.51
CA VAL A 84 0.19 -8.57 0.25
C VAL A 84 0.42 -9.75 -0.68
N PHE A 85 -0.58 -10.10 -1.48
CA PHE A 85 -0.32 -10.88 -2.69
C PHE A 85 0.22 -9.94 -3.77
N LEU A 86 1.33 -10.31 -4.38
CA LEU A 86 1.87 -9.69 -5.57
C LEU A 86 2.02 -10.80 -6.62
N ASN A 87 1.28 -10.70 -7.72
CA ASN A 87 1.28 -11.70 -8.81
C ASN A 87 1.06 -13.16 -8.34
N GLY A 88 0.27 -13.35 -7.27
CA GLY A 88 -0.05 -14.66 -6.72
C GLY A 88 0.88 -15.14 -5.59
N GLU A 89 1.95 -14.39 -5.30
CA GLU A 89 2.87 -14.73 -4.21
C GLU A 89 2.76 -13.77 -3.03
N GLU A 90 3.00 -14.27 -1.82
CA GLU A 90 3.04 -13.41 -0.64
C GLU A 90 4.32 -12.58 -0.60
N ARG A 91 4.14 -11.28 -0.34
CA ARG A 91 5.19 -10.29 -0.13
C ARG A 91 4.84 -9.42 1.08
N GLN A 92 5.80 -8.63 1.53
CA GLN A 92 5.62 -7.73 2.67
C GLN A 92 5.77 -6.27 2.27
N VAL A 93 4.89 -5.44 2.82
CA VAL A 93 5.00 -3.97 2.75
C VAL A 93 5.03 -3.43 4.18
N ARG A 94 6.03 -2.61 4.50
CA ARG A 94 6.19 -1.99 5.82
C ARG A 94 5.90 -0.51 5.74
N ILE A 95 5.03 -0.03 6.62
CA ILE A 95 4.70 1.38 6.77
C ILE A 95 5.17 1.82 8.14
N LEU A 96 6.06 2.80 8.16
CA LEU A 96 6.46 3.48 9.39
C LEU A 96 5.56 4.70 9.61
N ILE A 97 5.06 4.82 10.84
CA ILE A 97 4.33 5.99 11.31
C ILE A 97 5.26 6.71 12.28
N GLU A 98 5.61 7.94 11.91
CA GLU A 98 6.32 8.89 12.77
C GLU A 98 5.32 9.70 13.59
#